data_AF-A0A1A6FLV0-F1
#
_entry.id   AF-A0A1A6FLV0-F1
#
_cell.length_a   1.000
_cell.length_b   1.000
_cell.length_c   1.000
_cell.angle_alpha   90.00
_cell.angle_beta   90.00
_cell.angle_gamma   90.00
#
_symmetry.space_group_name_H-M   'P 1'
#
loop_
_entity.id
_entity.type
_entity.pdbx_description
1 polymer ?
#
loop_
_entity_poly.entity_id
_entity_poly.type
_entity_poly.pdbx_seq_one_letter_code
_entity_poly.pdbx_strand_id
1 'polypeptide(L)'
;MVLDVRDPASYARGHIAGAENASQEDLSFYLFETPKETPVVVCCYHGNSSQAYAKVFADMGFAQVYSLDGGYEAWAAAERAAATAAPALGAALSAFLVENGFPPGDVNAKDKTGATALMAAARLAPPELVKELLAAGADLHAINADGNQALWLACVGENVDNIRLLVEAGIDIGHVNLTGATALMFAASSGRAKAVAALLAAGADPAQETDLGLSALEMAATEECLTLMRAAARAKRG
;
A
#
# COMPACT_ATOMS: atom_id res chain seq x y z
N MET A 1 6.22 10.30 -17.70
CA MET A 1 7.00 11.54 -17.52
C MET A 1 6.07 12.63 -17.03
N VAL A 2 6.50 13.40 -16.02
CA VAL A 2 5.75 14.57 -15.53
C VAL A 2 6.54 15.81 -15.90
N LEU A 3 5.99 16.66 -16.76
CA LEU A 3 6.60 17.92 -17.17
C LEU A 3 5.97 19.06 -16.39
N ASP A 4 6.80 19.85 -15.74
CA ASP A 4 6.41 21.06 -15.06
C ASP A 4 6.90 22.28 -15.83
N VAL A 5 5.97 22.94 -16.53
CA VAL A 5 6.27 24.07 -17.41
C VAL A 5 6.15 25.43 -16.71
N ARG A 6 6.18 25.43 -15.37
CA ARG A 6 6.27 26.65 -14.57
C ARG A 6 7.70 27.17 -14.56
N ASP A 7 7.88 28.43 -14.19
CA ASP A 7 9.20 29.03 -14.09
C ASP A 7 10.05 28.32 -13.03
N PRO A 8 11.38 28.33 -13.17
CA PRO A 8 12.28 27.66 -12.23
C PRO A 8 12.09 28.07 -10.77
N ALA A 9 11.70 29.31 -10.49
CA ALA A 9 11.47 29.74 -9.12
C ALA A 9 10.17 29.15 -8.55
N SER A 10 9.10 29.04 -9.33
CA SER A 10 7.86 28.36 -8.93
C SER A 10 8.05 26.86 -8.76
N TYR A 11 8.81 26.23 -9.66
CA TYR A 11 9.20 24.82 -9.55
C TYR A 11 10.04 24.56 -8.28
N ALA A 12 11.01 25.43 -7.98
CA ALA A 12 11.85 25.31 -6.79
C ALA A 12 11.08 25.52 -5.48
N ARG A 13 10.01 26.33 -5.49
CA ARG A 13 9.14 26.50 -4.31
C ARG A 13 8.30 25.25 -4.01
N GLY A 14 8.08 24.40 -5.00
CA GLY A 14 7.39 23.12 -4.86
C GLY A 14 6.97 22.57 -6.22
N HIS A 15 7.14 21.27 -6.41
CA HIS A 15 6.76 20.54 -7.63
C HIS A 15 6.26 19.14 -7.29
N ILE A 16 5.68 18.46 -8.27
CA ILE A 16 5.29 17.04 -8.13
C ILE A 16 6.58 16.21 -8.09
N ALA A 17 6.68 15.27 -7.15
CA ALA A 17 7.87 14.43 -7.02
C ALA A 17 8.19 13.70 -8.33
N GLY A 18 9.45 13.82 -8.79
CA GLY A 18 9.89 13.23 -10.07
C GLY A 18 9.44 13.99 -11.32
N ALA A 19 8.86 15.19 -11.18
CA ALA A 19 8.66 16.08 -12.32
C ALA A 19 9.98 16.64 -12.84
N GLU A 20 10.01 16.97 -14.13
CA GLU A 20 11.11 17.69 -14.77
C GLU A 20 10.66 19.12 -15.08
N ASN A 21 11.48 20.12 -14.74
CA ASN A 21 11.19 21.50 -15.08
C ASN A 21 11.55 21.78 -16.54
N ALA A 22 10.54 21.96 -17.38
CA ALA A 22 10.72 22.17 -18.82
C ALA A 22 10.28 23.58 -19.21
N SER A 23 11.20 24.39 -19.75
CA SER A 23 10.83 25.68 -20.31
C SER A 23 10.16 25.53 -21.68
N GLN A 24 9.61 26.61 -22.23
CA GLN A 24 9.09 26.59 -23.61
C GLN A 24 10.17 26.26 -24.65
N GLU A 25 11.43 26.60 -24.37
CA GLU A 25 12.55 26.35 -25.29
C GLU A 25 12.92 24.86 -25.30
N ASP A 26 12.81 24.20 -24.14
CA ASP A 26 13.15 22.79 -23.95
C ASP A 26 12.06 21.83 -24.47
N LEU A 27 10.83 22.31 -24.65
CA LEU A 27 9.71 21.47 -25.11
C LEU A 27 10.00 20.76 -26.43
N SER A 28 10.77 21.39 -27.33
CA SER A 28 11.17 20.79 -28.60
C SER A 28 11.95 19.48 -28.38
N PHE A 29 12.90 19.48 -27.45
CA PHE A 29 13.66 18.29 -27.07
C PHE A 29 12.72 17.17 -26.61
N TYR A 30 11.80 17.46 -25.68
CA TYR A 30 10.87 16.46 -25.18
C TYR A 30 9.92 15.91 -26.26
N LEU A 31 9.50 16.75 -27.22
CA LEU A 31 8.60 16.32 -28.30
C LEU A 31 9.27 15.38 -29.30
N PHE A 32 10.58 15.50 -29.52
CA PHE A 32 11.31 14.70 -30.51
C PHE A 32 12.07 13.51 -29.91
N GLU A 33 12.60 13.66 -28.69
CA GLU A 33 13.46 12.64 -28.07
C GLU A 33 12.69 11.66 -27.17
N THR A 34 11.45 11.98 -26.77
CA THR A 34 10.64 11.08 -25.93
C THR A 34 9.88 10.05 -26.78
N PRO A 35 9.94 8.75 -26.46
CA PRO A 35 9.12 7.72 -27.11
C PRO A 35 7.62 8.03 -27.00
N LYS A 36 6.86 7.83 -28.08
CA LYS A 36 5.45 8.26 -28.20
C LYS A 36 4.47 7.46 -27.34
N GLU A 37 4.91 6.29 -26.89
CA GLU A 37 4.18 5.42 -25.97
C GLU A 37 4.32 5.89 -24.52
N THR A 38 5.30 6.75 -24.22
CA THR A 38 5.55 7.26 -22.87
C THR A 38 4.38 8.13 -22.41
N PRO A 39 3.70 7.80 -21.30
CA PRO A 39 2.67 8.66 -20.76
C PRO A 39 3.25 10.00 -20.33
N VAL A 40 2.64 11.10 -20.76
CA VAL A 40 3.05 12.47 -20.42
C VAL A 40 1.97 13.14 -19.60
N VAL A 41 2.36 13.69 -18.44
CA VAL A 41 1.51 14.56 -17.62
C VAL A 41 2.10 15.96 -17.66
N VAL A 42 1.30 16.96 -18.02
CA VAL A 42 1.76 18.37 -18.05
C VAL A 42 1.15 19.18 -16.90
N CYS A 43 2.02 19.80 -16.12
CA CYS A 43 1.71 20.65 -14.98
C CYS A 43 1.99 22.13 -15.29
N CYS A 44 1.07 23.01 -14.94
CA CYS A 44 1.16 24.47 -15.12
C CYS A 44 0.81 25.20 -13.81
N TYR A 45 0.92 26.54 -13.82
CA TYR A 45 0.62 27.40 -12.67
C TYR A 45 -0.80 27.21 -12.12
N HIS A 46 -1.80 27.52 -12.94
CA HIS A 46 -3.23 27.44 -12.63
C HIS A 46 -4.05 27.52 -13.92
N GLY A 47 -5.31 27.10 -13.86
CA GLY A 47 -6.24 27.15 -15.00
C GLY A 47 -6.00 26.05 -16.04
N ASN A 48 -6.31 26.35 -17.31
CA ASN A 48 -6.32 25.35 -18.40
C ASN A 48 -5.07 25.40 -19.28
N SER A 49 -4.01 26.13 -18.87
CA SER A 49 -2.79 26.27 -19.68
C SER A 49 -2.08 24.92 -19.94
N SER A 50 -2.20 23.97 -19.02
CA SER A 50 -1.70 22.59 -19.16
C SER A 50 -2.34 21.86 -20.34
N GLN A 51 -3.60 22.18 -20.68
CA GLN A 51 -4.32 21.58 -21.81
C GLN A 51 -3.74 22.01 -23.15
N ALA A 52 -3.25 23.25 -23.27
CA ALA A 52 -2.62 23.73 -24.50
C ALA A 52 -1.33 22.96 -24.79
N TYR A 53 -0.49 22.77 -23.78
CA TYR A 53 0.72 21.95 -23.91
C TYR A 53 0.38 20.47 -24.14
N ALA A 54 -0.57 19.91 -23.41
CA ALA A 54 -1.02 18.54 -23.62
C ALA A 54 -1.52 18.33 -25.06
N LYS A 55 -2.23 19.31 -25.64
CA LYS A 55 -2.66 19.26 -27.04
C LYS A 55 -1.47 19.20 -28.01
N VAL A 56 -0.39 19.96 -27.76
CA VAL A 56 0.82 19.90 -28.60
C VAL A 56 1.44 18.50 -28.59
N PHE A 57 1.54 17.85 -27.44
CA PHE A 57 2.02 16.46 -27.38
C PHE A 57 1.08 15.49 -28.11
N ALA A 58 -0.24 15.64 -27.94
CA ALA A 58 -1.21 14.81 -28.65
C ALA A 58 -1.12 14.98 -30.18
N ASP A 59 -1.03 16.23 -30.67
CA ASP A 59 -0.87 16.54 -32.09
C ASP A 59 0.45 15.98 -32.66
N MET A 60 1.48 15.82 -31.81
CA MET A 60 2.79 15.24 -32.14
C MET A 60 2.85 13.71 -31.99
N GLY A 61 1.69 13.06 -31.83
CA GLY A 61 1.53 11.61 -31.90
C GLY A 61 1.73 10.85 -30.59
N PHE A 62 1.78 11.52 -29.43
CA PHE A 62 1.84 10.82 -28.15
C PHE A 62 0.48 10.16 -27.83
N ALA A 63 0.52 8.87 -27.49
CA ALA A 63 -0.70 8.08 -27.29
C ALA A 63 -1.42 8.41 -25.97
N GLN A 64 -0.66 8.83 -24.94
CA GLN A 64 -1.17 9.05 -23.59
C GLN A 64 -0.67 10.40 -23.07
N VAL A 65 -1.54 11.40 -23.12
CA VAL A 65 -1.23 12.76 -22.67
C VAL A 65 -2.32 13.25 -21.72
N TYR A 66 -1.90 13.76 -20.56
CA TYR A 66 -2.78 14.23 -19.50
C TYR A 66 -2.40 15.65 -19.09
N SER A 67 -3.38 16.49 -18.79
CA SER A 67 -3.20 17.81 -18.20
C SER A 67 -3.57 17.80 -16.73
N LEU A 68 -2.80 18.51 -15.91
CA LEU A 68 -3.22 18.82 -14.55
C LEU A 68 -4.16 20.03 -14.57
N ASP A 69 -5.45 19.75 -14.57
CA ASP A 69 -6.49 20.78 -14.60
C ASP A 69 -6.52 21.55 -13.26
N GLY A 70 -6.58 22.88 -13.33
CA GLY A 70 -6.49 23.74 -12.15
C GLY A 70 -5.06 24.05 -11.69
N GLY A 71 -4.06 23.34 -12.22
CA GLY A 71 -2.62 23.61 -12.01
C GLY A 71 -2.06 23.12 -10.67
N TYR A 72 -0.75 23.34 -10.50
CA TYR A 72 0.01 22.82 -9.35
C TYR A 72 -0.57 23.24 -8.01
N GLU A 73 -0.95 24.52 -7.86
CA GLU A 73 -1.39 25.01 -6.55
C GLU A 73 -2.72 24.39 -6.12
N ALA A 74 -3.63 24.13 -7.07
CA ALA A 74 -4.89 23.44 -6.79
C ALA A 74 -4.65 21.98 -6.41
N TRP A 75 -3.78 21.29 -7.15
CA TRP A 75 -3.35 19.93 -6.82
C TRP A 75 -2.67 19.88 -5.44
N ALA A 76 -1.70 20.75 -5.19
CA ALA A 76 -0.96 20.81 -3.95
C ALA A 76 -1.86 21.20 -2.77
N ALA A 77 -2.88 22.05 -3.00
CA ALA A 77 -3.89 22.35 -2.00
C ALA A 77 -4.81 21.15 -1.74
N ALA A 78 -5.18 20.38 -2.76
CA ALA A 78 -5.95 19.15 -2.59
C ALA A 78 -5.16 18.06 -1.85
N GLU A 79 -3.88 17.90 -2.17
CA GLU A 79 -2.95 17.01 -1.45
C GLU A 79 -2.77 17.44 0.00
N ARG A 80 -2.55 18.74 0.25
CA ARG A 80 -2.48 19.29 1.62
C ARG A 80 -3.81 19.15 2.34
N ALA A 81 -4.94 19.37 1.67
CA ALA A 81 -6.27 19.21 2.24
C ALA A 81 -6.50 17.75 2.63
N ALA A 82 -6.15 16.79 1.76
CA ALA A 82 -6.18 15.37 2.07
C ALA A 82 -5.27 15.02 3.27
N ALA A 83 -4.08 15.61 3.35
CA ALA A 83 -3.18 15.44 4.50
C ALA A 83 -3.72 16.06 5.80
N THR A 84 -4.43 17.20 5.72
CA THR A 84 -5.05 17.87 6.90
C THR A 84 -6.42 17.31 7.28
N ALA A 85 -7.05 16.52 6.41
CA ALA A 85 -8.33 15.86 6.66
C ALA A 85 -8.17 14.53 7.42
N ALA A 86 -6.94 14.10 7.70
CA ALA A 86 -6.69 12.99 8.59
C ALA A 86 -7.32 13.32 9.96
N PRO A 87 -8.32 12.53 10.43
CA PRO A 87 -8.96 12.80 11.70
C PRO A 87 -7.91 12.80 12.82
N ALA A 88 -8.03 13.73 13.76
CA ALA A 88 -7.15 13.76 14.93
C ALA A 88 -7.19 12.37 15.61
N LEU A 89 -6.03 11.73 15.71
CA LEU A 89 -5.92 10.40 16.31
C LEU A 89 -6.41 10.46 17.77
N GLY A 90 -7.20 9.46 18.16
CA GLY A 90 -7.63 9.23 19.52
C GLY A 90 -6.43 9.13 20.47
N ALA A 91 -6.65 9.50 21.73
CA ALA A 91 -5.60 9.51 22.74
C ALA A 91 -4.95 8.13 22.93
N ALA A 92 -5.75 7.05 22.83
CA ALA A 92 -5.26 5.69 22.93
C ALA A 92 -4.35 5.31 21.76
N LEU A 93 -4.72 5.65 20.53
CA LEU A 93 -3.87 5.41 19.36
C LEU A 93 -2.59 6.25 19.43
N SER A 94 -2.71 7.54 19.76
CA SER A 94 -1.55 8.42 19.92
C SER A 94 -0.56 7.88 20.97
N ALA A 95 -1.06 7.39 22.11
CA ALA A 95 -0.23 6.77 23.14
C ALA A 95 0.44 5.48 22.64
N PHE A 96 -0.31 4.61 21.95
CA PHE A 96 0.23 3.39 21.35
C PHE A 96 1.35 3.68 20.35
N LEU A 97 1.18 4.69 19.49
CA LEU A 97 2.17 5.09 18.51
C LEU A 97 3.47 5.54 19.20
N VAL A 98 3.36 6.44 20.18
CA VAL A 98 4.52 6.93 20.94
C VAL A 98 5.23 5.79 21.67
N GLU A 99 4.48 4.91 22.35
CA GLU A 99 5.03 3.77 23.09
C GLU A 99 5.80 2.79 22.17
N ASN A 100 5.30 2.60 20.95
CA ASN A 100 5.92 1.70 19.97
C ASN A 100 6.92 2.42 19.03
N GLY A 101 7.23 3.70 19.29
CA GLY A 101 8.25 4.45 18.55
C GLY A 101 7.81 4.96 17.17
N PHE A 102 6.51 5.06 16.92
CA PHE A 102 5.94 5.64 15.71
C PHE A 102 5.55 7.11 15.93
N PRO A 103 5.87 8.01 15.00
CA PRO A 103 5.45 9.41 15.07
C PRO A 103 3.92 9.53 14.89
N PRO A 104 3.19 10.19 15.81
CA PRO A 104 1.73 10.37 15.69
C PRO A 104 1.27 11.17 14.46
N GLY A 105 2.18 11.92 13.83
CA GLY A 105 1.90 12.71 12.62
C GLY A 105 2.10 11.95 11.31
N ASP A 106 2.55 10.70 11.35
CA ASP A 106 2.74 9.86 10.17
C ASP A 106 2.41 8.39 10.50
N VAL A 107 1.17 8.00 10.21
CA VAL A 107 0.67 6.63 10.43
C VAL A 107 1.35 5.57 9.57
N ASN A 108 2.09 5.99 8.53
CA ASN A 108 2.81 5.13 7.59
C ASN A 108 4.31 5.11 7.81
N ALA A 109 4.79 5.81 8.84
CA ALA A 109 6.17 5.78 9.25
C ALA A 109 6.63 4.34 9.53
N LYS A 110 7.84 4.03 9.07
CA LYS A 110 8.49 2.74 9.30
C LYS A 110 9.51 2.85 10.41
N ASP A 111 9.57 1.83 11.25
CA ASP A 111 10.64 1.67 12.22
C ASP A 111 11.93 1.14 11.55
N LYS A 112 12.97 0.87 12.35
CA LYS A 112 14.27 0.37 11.87
C LYS A 112 14.20 -1.03 11.22
N THR A 113 13.13 -1.78 11.46
CA THR A 113 12.87 -3.09 10.85
C THR A 113 11.96 -2.99 9.63
N GLY A 114 11.59 -1.77 9.23
CA GLY A 114 10.62 -1.53 8.16
C GLY A 114 9.17 -1.76 8.57
N ALA A 115 8.89 -2.08 9.84
CA ALA A 115 7.53 -2.31 10.32
C ALA A 115 6.78 -0.99 10.45
N THR A 116 5.48 -1.00 10.14
CA THR A 116 4.59 0.16 10.30
C THR A 116 3.79 0.08 11.60
N ALA A 117 3.14 1.18 11.96
CA ALA A 117 2.20 1.20 13.08
C ALA A 117 1.07 0.16 12.94
N LEU A 118 0.54 -0.03 11.72
CA LEU A 118 -0.49 -1.04 11.44
C LEU A 118 0.01 -2.46 11.72
N MET A 119 1.27 -2.78 11.39
CA MET A 119 1.87 -4.09 11.69
C MET A 119 2.03 -4.32 13.20
N ALA A 120 2.48 -3.30 13.93
CA ALA A 120 2.60 -3.38 15.38
C ALA A 120 1.21 -3.55 16.03
N ALA A 121 0.23 -2.77 15.59
CA ALA A 121 -1.14 -2.81 16.10
C ALA A 121 -1.82 -4.16 15.77
N ALA A 122 -1.64 -4.67 14.55
CA ALA A 122 -2.14 -5.98 14.15
C ALA A 122 -1.68 -7.09 15.10
N ARG A 123 -0.43 -7.02 15.57
CA ARG A 123 0.16 -7.99 16.51
C ARG A 123 -0.25 -7.77 17.96
N LEU A 124 -0.26 -6.53 18.44
CA LEU A 124 -0.26 -6.23 19.88
C LEU A 124 -1.51 -5.50 20.37
N ALA A 125 -2.21 -4.79 19.49
CA ALA A 125 -3.25 -3.86 19.89
C ALA A 125 -4.66 -4.47 19.79
N PRO A 126 -5.61 -3.90 20.54
CA PRO A 126 -7.02 -4.18 20.35
C PRO A 126 -7.52 -3.82 18.94
N PRO A 127 -8.55 -4.51 18.44
CA PRO A 127 -9.19 -4.27 17.13
C PRO A 127 -9.56 -2.81 16.88
N GLU A 128 -9.89 -2.06 17.93
CA GLU A 128 -10.28 -0.65 17.86
C GLU A 128 -9.15 0.23 17.32
N LEU A 129 -7.91 -0.01 17.76
CA LEU A 129 -6.76 0.78 17.28
C LEU A 129 -6.39 0.42 15.84
N VAL A 130 -6.60 -0.84 15.43
CA VAL A 130 -6.42 -1.26 14.04
C VAL A 130 -7.45 -0.57 13.13
N LYS A 131 -8.73 -0.55 13.52
CA LYS A 131 -9.78 0.19 12.80
C LYS A 131 -9.44 1.66 12.65
N GLU A 132 -8.98 2.28 13.73
CA GLU A 132 -8.65 3.70 13.74
C GLU A 132 -7.44 4.01 12.84
N LEU A 133 -6.39 3.18 12.87
CA LEU A 133 -5.25 3.30 11.96
C LEU A 133 -5.66 3.18 10.50
N LEU A 134 -6.51 2.21 10.17
CA LEU A 134 -7.04 2.03 8.81
C LEU A 134 -7.87 3.25 8.38
N ALA A 135 -8.72 3.78 9.26
CA ALA A 135 -9.49 4.99 9.00
C ALA A 135 -8.61 6.25 8.85
N ALA A 136 -7.45 6.27 9.51
CA ALA A 136 -6.45 7.33 9.38
C ALA A 136 -5.55 7.18 8.13
N GLY A 137 -5.78 6.19 7.27
CA GLY A 137 -5.04 6.01 6.02
C GLY A 137 -3.75 5.21 6.16
N ALA A 138 -3.66 4.32 7.15
CA ALA A 138 -2.56 3.37 7.21
C ALA A 138 -2.51 2.48 5.96
N ASP A 139 -1.32 2.36 5.36
CA ASP A 139 -1.05 1.55 4.18
C ASP A 139 -1.16 0.06 4.52
N LEU A 140 -2.21 -0.55 3.98
CA LEU A 140 -2.53 -1.96 4.18
C LEU A 140 -1.51 -2.89 3.52
N HIS A 141 -0.82 -2.43 2.47
CA HIS A 141 0.08 -3.22 1.64
C HIS A 141 1.56 -3.00 1.95
N ALA A 142 1.86 -2.12 2.92
CA ALA A 142 3.22 -1.93 3.41
C ALA A 142 3.84 -3.27 3.85
N ILE A 143 5.14 -3.43 3.57
CA ILE A 143 5.94 -4.59 3.98
C ILE A 143 7.11 -4.18 4.89
N ASN A 144 7.44 -5.05 5.85
CA ASN A 144 8.63 -4.93 6.69
C ASN A 144 9.89 -5.49 5.99
N ALA A 145 11.03 -5.49 6.68
CA ALA A 145 12.30 -5.99 6.14
C ALA A 145 12.30 -7.47 5.72
N ASP A 146 11.38 -8.28 6.26
CA ASP A 146 11.19 -9.69 5.88
C ASP A 146 10.16 -9.86 4.76
N GLY A 147 9.58 -8.76 4.26
CA GLY A 147 8.50 -8.77 3.28
C GLY A 147 7.13 -9.11 3.85
N ASN A 148 6.94 -9.09 5.17
CA ASN A 148 5.66 -9.41 5.81
C ASN A 148 4.73 -8.19 5.81
N GLN A 149 3.44 -8.42 5.50
CA GLN A 149 2.34 -7.45 5.68
C GLN A 149 1.68 -7.59 7.07
N ALA A 150 0.81 -6.63 7.43
CA ALA A 150 0.10 -6.62 8.72
C ALA A 150 -0.67 -7.93 9.02
N LEU A 151 -1.17 -8.64 8.02
CA LEU A 151 -1.87 -9.93 8.19
C LEU A 151 -0.97 -11.00 8.83
N TRP A 152 0.30 -11.06 8.44
CA TRP A 152 1.27 -11.96 9.05
C TRP A 152 1.44 -11.65 10.53
N LEU A 153 1.56 -10.36 10.87
CA LEU A 153 1.75 -9.89 12.24
C LEU A 153 0.49 -10.13 13.11
N ALA A 154 -0.72 -10.03 12.55
CA ALA A 154 -1.95 -10.45 13.22
C ALA A 154 -1.94 -11.94 13.58
N CYS A 155 -1.42 -12.78 12.67
CA CYS A 155 -1.20 -14.20 12.95
C CYS A 155 -0.14 -14.41 14.03
N VAL A 156 0.92 -13.58 14.06
CA VAL A 156 1.93 -13.58 15.13
C VAL A 156 1.31 -13.31 16.50
N GLY A 157 0.38 -12.37 16.58
CA GLY A 157 -0.33 -12.01 17.82
C GLY A 157 -1.50 -12.93 18.18
N GLU A 158 -1.88 -13.87 17.31
CA GLU A 158 -3.05 -14.76 17.47
C GLU A 158 -4.38 -14.00 17.66
N ASN A 159 -4.44 -12.75 17.21
CA ASN A 159 -5.63 -11.92 17.32
C ASN A 159 -6.54 -12.13 16.10
N VAL A 160 -7.50 -13.04 16.24
CA VAL A 160 -8.46 -13.40 15.18
C VAL A 160 -9.30 -12.21 14.73
N ASP A 161 -9.63 -11.28 15.62
CA ASP A 161 -10.43 -10.12 15.26
C ASP A 161 -9.61 -9.13 14.42
N ASN A 162 -8.31 -8.96 14.70
CA ASN A 162 -7.41 -8.21 13.83
C ASN A 162 -7.25 -8.87 12.46
N ILE A 163 -7.17 -10.21 12.38
CA ILE A 163 -7.16 -10.94 11.11
C ILE A 163 -8.41 -10.61 10.29
N ARG A 164 -9.59 -10.70 10.91
CA ARG A 164 -10.87 -10.40 10.25
C ARG A 164 -10.94 -8.96 9.77
N LEU A 165 -10.52 -8.00 10.60
CA LEU A 165 -10.53 -6.58 10.22
C LEU A 165 -9.63 -6.27 9.03
N LEU A 166 -8.41 -6.84 9.01
CA LEU A 166 -7.49 -6.63 7.89
C LEU A 166 -8.05 -7.25 6.60
N VAL A 167 -8.69 -8.42 6.70
CA VAL A 167 -9.40 -9.05 5.58
C VAL A 167 -10.56 -8.18 5.09
N GLU A 168 -11.40 -7.67 6.00
CA GLU A 168 -12.50 -6.76 5.67
C GLU A 168 -12.01 -5.46 5.02
N ALA A 169 -10.81 -5.00 5.40
CA ALA A 169 -10.16 -3.85 4.79
C ALA A 169 -9.55 -4.14 3.40
N GLY A 170 -9.57 -5.39 2.93
CA GLY A 170 -9.09 -5.79 1.61
C GLY A 170 -7.60 -6.13 1.53
N ILE A 171 -6.98 -6.59 2.62
CA ILE A 171 -5.58 -6.99 2.60
C ILE A 171 -5.38 -8.20 1.66
N ASP A 172 -4.22 -8.28 1.01
CA ASP A 172 -3.89 -9.43 0.19
C ASP A 172 -3.59 -10.65 1.06
N ILE A 173 -4.55 -11.57 1.11
CA ILE A 173 -4.47 -12.81 1.90
C ILE A 173 -3.42 -13.77 1.32
N GLY A 174 -3.17 -13.70 0.01
CA GLY A 174 -2.21 -14.53 -0.73
C GLY A 174 -0.80 -13.97 -0.78
N HIS A 175 -0.55 -12.81 -0.15
CA HIS A 175 0.74 -12.15 -0.13
C HIS A 175 1.83 -13.09 0.38
N VAL A 176 2.94 -13.15 -0.36
CA VAL A 176 4.13 -13.92 0.00
C VAL A 176 5.23 -12.99 0.50
N ASN A 177 5.87 -13.37 1.60
CA ASN A 177 7.01 -12.66 2.13
C ASN A 177 8.30 -12.96 1.32
N LEU A 178 9.45 -12.45 1.74
CA LEU A 178 10.72 -12.63 1.00
C LEU A 178 11.20 -14.09 0.96
N THR A 179 10.63 -14.99 1.78
CA THR A 179 10.91 -16.42 1.73
C THR A 179 9.86 -17.21 0.93
N GLY A 180 8.94 -16.52 0.26
CA GLY A 180 7.82 -17.13 -0.47
C GLY A 180 6.68 -17.62 0.43
N ALA A 181 6.70 -17.32 1.73
CA ALA A 181 5.73 -17.84 2.68
C ALA A 181 4.51 -16.91 2.84
N THR A 182 3.31 -17.50 2.92
CA THR A 182 2.06 -16.78 3.22
C THR A 182 1.77 -16.75 4.71
N ALA A 183 0.87 -15.85 5.15
CA ALA A 183 0.40 -15.82 6.53
C ALA A 183 -0.25 -17.15 6.97
N LEU A 184 -0.90 -17.87 6.04
CA LEU A 184 -1.49 -19.19 6.30
C LEU A 184 -0.42 -20.25 6.57
N MET A 185 0.66 -20.27 5.79
CA MET A 185 1.79 -21.18 6.00
C MET A 185 2.41 -20.99 7.39
N PHE A 186 2.57 -19.73 7.81
CA PHE A 186 3.06 -19.41 9.15
C PHE A 186 2.11 -19.85 10.27
N ALA A 187 0.82 -19.56 10.12
CA ALA A 187 -0.19 -19.98 11.09
C ALA A 187 -0.23 -21.51 11.22
N ALA A 188 -0.13 -22.24 10.11
CA ALA A 188 -0.08 -23.69 10.06
C ALA A 188 1.18 -24.25 10.76
N SER A 189 2.37 -23.73 10.44
CA SER A 189 3.65 -24.17 11.03
C SER A 189 3.83 -23.78 12.48
N SER A 190 3.11 -22.76 12.94
CA SER A 190 3.07 -22.35 14.35
C SER A 190 1.96 -23.03 15.14
N GLY A 191 1.15 -23.90 14.53
CA GLY A 191 0.05 -24.62 15.22
C GLY A 191 -1.13 -23.74 15.62
N ARG A 192 -1.32 -22.58 14.97
CA ARG A 192 -2.31 -21.56 15.33
C ARG A 192 -3.65 -21.84 14.68
N ALA A 193 -4.34 -22.87 15.16
CA ALA A 193 -5.59 -23.36 14.57
C ALA A 193 -6.66 -22.27 14.40
N LYS A 194 -6.79 -21.34 15.36
CA LYS A 194 -7.75 -20.22 15.25
C LYS A 194 -7.42 -19.26 14.11
N ALA A 195 -6.15 -18.93 13.91
CA ALA A 195 -5.69 -18.09 12.81
C ALA A 195 -5.85 -18.84 11.47
N VAL A 196 -5.50 -20.13 11.42
CA VAL A 196 -5.74 -21.00 10.25
C VAL A 196 -7.22 -20.99 9.87
N ALA A 197 -8.13 -21.23 10.83
CA ALA A 197 -9.56 -21.21 10.57
C ALA A 197 -10.04 -19.86 10.03
N ALA A 198 -9.57 -18.74 10.60
CA ALA A 198 -9.94 -17.40 10.15
C ALA A 198 -9.45 -17.11 8.72
N LEU A 199 -8.21 -17.45 8.40
CA LEU A 199 -7.62 -17.26 7.07
C LEU A 199 -8.31 -18.13 6.01
N LEU A 200 -8.60 -19.40 6.32
CA LEU A 200 -9.33 -20.29 5.41
C LEU A 200 -10.76 -19.78 5.15
N ALA A 201 -11.45 -19.30 6.19
CA ALA A 201 -12.77 -18.68 6.04
C ALA A 201 -12.74 -17.41 5.17
N ALA A 202 -11.61 -16.69 5.19
CA ALA A 202 -11.35 -15.54 4.34
C ALA A 202 -10.92 -15.90 2.90
N GLY A 203 -10.76 -17.18 2.58
CA GLY A 203 -10.43 -17.64 1.23
C GLY A 203 -8.95 -17.90 0.96
N ALA A 204 -8.09 -17.87 2.00
CA ALA A 204 -6.68 -18.23 1.86
C ALA A 204 -6.53 -19.61 1.21
N ASP A 205 -5.57 -19.77 0.30
CA ASP A 205 -5.37 -21.03 -0.40
C ASP A 205 -4.39 -21.96 0.34
N PRO A 206 -4.85 -23.07 0.94
CA PRO A 206 -3.95 -24.00 1.64
C PRO A 206 -3.02 -24.77 0.70
N ALA A 207 -3.27 -24.73 -0.61
CA ALA A 207 -2.51 -25.43 -1.64
C ALA A 207 -1.48 -24.54 -2.36
N GLN A 208 -1.42 -23.24 -2.07
CA GLN A 208 -0.34 -22.40 -2.58
C GLN A 208 1.00 -22.92 -2.06
N GLU A 209 1.99 -23.03 -2.95
CA GLU A 209 3.30 -23.59 -2.66
C GLU A 209 4.38 -22.49 -2.67
N THR A 210 5.38 -22.65 -1.79
CA THR A 210 6.64 -21.92 -1.90
C THR A 210 7.49 -22.47 -3.06
N ASP A 211 8.60 -21.80 -3.39
CA ASP A 211 9.57 -22.30 -4.38
C ASP A 211 10.20 -23.66 -4.01
N LEU A 212 10.09 -24.07 -2.75
CA LEU A 212 10.53 -25.38 -2.26
C LEU A 212 9.45 -26.47 -2.41
N GLY A 213 8.31 -26.14 -3.02
CA GLY A 213 7.16 -27.04 -3.16
C GLY A 213 6.45 -27.32 -1.84
N LEU A 214 6.61 -26.44 -0.84
CA LEU A 214 5.96 -26.58 0.46
C LEU A 214 4.73 -25.68 0.56
N SER A 215 3.60 -26.28 0.87
CA SER A 215 2.29 -25.66 1.11
C SER A 215 1.97 -25.57 2.61
N ALA A 216 0.92 -24.82 2.96
CA ALA A 216 0.47 -24.76 4.35
C ALA A 216 0.04 -26.14 4.89
N LEU A 217 -0.50 -27.01 4.02
CA LEU A 217 -0.86 -28.39 4.37
C LEU A 217 0.35 -29.23 4.83
N GLU A 218 1.49 -29.07 4.17
CA GLU A 218 2.72 -29.82 4.49
C GLU A 218 3.44 -29.26 5.71
N MET A 219 3.25 -27.97 5.97
CA MET A 219 3.83 -27.29 7.13
C MET A 219 2.99 -27.42 8.41
N ALA A 220 1.85 -28.10 8.39
CA ALA A 220 0.95 -28.18 9.55
C ALA A 220 1.63 -28.77 10.80
N ALA A 221 1.77 -27.97 11.86
CA ALA A 221 2.40 -28.43 13.10
C ALA A 221 1.45 -29.24 14.02
N THR A 222 0.14 -29.18 13.79
CA THR A 222 -0.88 -29.86 14.60
C THR A 222 -1.92 -30.56 13.74
N GLU A 223 -2.50 -31.64 14.28
CA GLU A 223 -3.61 -32.36 13.66
C GLU A 223 -4.84 -31.46 13.43
N GLU A 224 -5.06 -30.49 14.31
CA GLU A 224 -6.16 -29.53 14.19
C GLU A 224 -5.98 -28.62 12.95
N CYS A 225 -4.79 -28.01 12.79
CA CYS A 225 -4.46 -27.22 11.60
C CYS A 225 -4.59 -28.06 10.31
N LEU A 226 -4.04 -29.27 10.32
CA LEU A 226 -4.09 -30.19 9.19
C LEU A 226 -5.53 -30.56 8.81
N THR A 227 -6.38 -30.83 9.81
CA THR A 227 -7.79 -31.17 9.61
C THR A 227 -8.56 -30.00 8.99
N LEU A 228 -8.37 -28.79 9.50
CA LEU A 228 -9.00 -27.57 8.96
C LEU A 228 -8.63 -27.35 7.49
N MET A 229 -7.34 -27.42 7.15
CA MET A 229 -6.88 -27.20 5.78
C MET A 229 -7.34 -28.30 4.82
N ARG A 230 -7.35 -29.58 5.26
CA ARG A 230 -7.89 -30.69 4.44
C ARG A 230 -9.38 -30.53 4.16
N ALA A 231 -10.15 -30.06 5.15
CA ALA A 231 -11.57 -29.77 4.96
C ALA A 231 -11.77 -28.64 3.93
N ALA A 232 -11.02 -27.54 4.06
CA ALA A 232 -11.08 -26.43 3.12
C ALA A 232 -10.66 -26.83 1.69
N ALA A 233 -9.61 -27.63 1.54
CA ALA A 233 -9.15 -28.12 0.24
C ALA A 233 -10.18 -29.05 -0.45
N ARG A 234 -10.95 -29.83 0.31
CA ARG A 234 -12.05 -30.65 -0.23
C ARG A 234 -13.23 -29.80 -0.68
N ALA A 235 -13.56 -28.75 0.09
CA ALA A 235 -14.67 -27.86 -0.23
C ALA A 235 -14.46 -27.09 -1.55
N LYS A 236 -13.21 -26.79 -1.93
CA LYS A 236 -12.90 -26.16 -3.24
C LYS A 236 -13.04 -27.11 -4.45
N ARG A 237 -13.15 -28.42 -4.24
CA ARG A 237 -13.17 -29.45 -5.32
C ARG A 237 -14.56 -29.99 -5.66
N GLY A 238 -15.59 -29.67 -4.87
CA GLY A 238 -16.98 -30.10 -5.07
C GLY A 238 -17.85 -28.96 -5.53
#